data_AF-A0A958VJC7-F1
#
_entry.id   AF-A0A958VJC7-F1
#
_cell.length_a   1.000
_cell.length_b   1.000
_cell.length_c   1.000
_cell.angle_alpha   90.00
_cell.angle_beta   90.00
_cell.angle_gamma   90.00
#
_symmetry.space_group_name_H-M   'P 1'
#
loop_
_entity.id
_entity.type
_entity.pdbx_description
1 polymer ?
#
loop_
_entity_poly.entity_id
_entity_poly.type
_entity_poly.pdbx_seq_one_letter_code
_entity_poly.pdbx_strand_id
1 'polypeptide(L)'
;MLQIPSPLEKIQFPFKNNISLYIKRDDLIHAHISGNKWRKLKYNIETYQQQNKQILVTVGGAFSNHIMATAAVCKWKKIPC
;
A
#
# COMPACT_ATOMS: atom_id res chain seq x y z
N MET A 1 6.03 -9.32 5.46
CA MET A 1 5.26 -8.74 6.59
C MET A 1 5.24 -7.23 6.41
N LEU A 2 4.15 -6.54 6.75
CA LEU A 2 4.06 -5.07 6.61
C LEU A 2 4.89 -4.36 7.67
N GLN A 3 5.67 -3.37 7.27
CA GLN A 3 6.41 -2.50 8.18
C GLN A 3 5.62 -1.22 8.41
N ILE A 4 4.91 -1.14 9.54
CA ILE A 4 4.11 0.02 9.92
C ILE A 4 4.41 0.43 11.37
N PRO A 5 4.46 1.74 11.69
CA PRO A 5 4.30 2.87 10.78
C PRO A 5 5.50 3.01 9.81
N SER A 6 5.24 3.54 8.61
CA SER A 6 6.31 3.87 7.65
C SER A 6 7.29 4.89 8.24
N PRO A 7 8.56 4.93 7.81
CA PRO A 7 9.49 5.93 8.29
C PRO A 7 9.11 7.34 7.79
N LEU A 8 9.44 8.35 8.59
CA LEU A 8 9.41 9.75 8.19
C LEU A 8 10.86 10.20 8.01
N GLU A 9 11.25 10.49 6.78
CA GLU A 9 12.61 10.84 6.44
C GLU A 9 12.73 12.34 6.21
N LYS A 10 13.70 12.99 6.86
CA LYS A 10 14.04 14.38 6.57
C LYS A 10 14.89 14.44 5.32
N ILE A 11 14.50 15.28 4.37
CA ILE A 11 15.29 15.52 3.16
C ILE A 11 16.37 16.53 3.48
N GLN A 12 17.62 16.08 3.43
CA GLN A 12 18.80 16.91 3.61
C GLN A 12 19.09 17.62 2.28
N PHE A 13 18.61 18.85 2.16
CA PHE A 13 18.84 19.70 1.00
C PHE A 13 18.91 21.15 1.46
N PRO A 14 19.75 22.00 0.83
CA PRO A 14 19.89 23.41 1.21
C PRO A 14 18.68 24.22 0.70
N PHE A 15 17.51 23.98 1.29
CA PHE A 15 16.32 24.77 0.99
C PHE A 15 16.54 26.21 1.46
N LYS A 16 16.17 27.17 0.61
CA LYS A 16 16.10 28.58 1.00
C LYS A 16 14.96 28.78 2.02
N ASN A 17 15.02 29.88 2.79
CA ASN A 17 13.92 30.39 3.61
C ASN A 17 13.51 29.51 4.82
N ASN A 18 14.46 28.85 5.51
CA ASN A 18 14.19 28.04 6.71
C ASN A 18 13.15 26.91 6.52
N ILE A 19 13.03 26.38 5.29
CA ILE A 19 12.12 25.28 4.99
C ILE A 19 12.74 23.95 5.41
N SER A 20 11.98 23.12 6.12
CA SER A 20 12.31 21.71 6.36
C SER A 20 11.33 20.81 5.60
N LEU A 21 11.86 19.94 4.74
CA LEU A 21 11.08 18.96 4.00
C LEU A 21 11.21 17.57 4.62
N TYR A 22 10.07 16.89 4.76
CA TYR A 22 10.00 15.50 5.22
C TYR A 22 9.19 14.66 4.24
N ILE A 23 9.56 13.39 4.08
CA ILE A 23 8.83 12.41 3.27
C ILE A 23 8.38 11.26 4.15
N LYS A 24 7.08 10.98 4.13
CA LYS A 24 6.49 9.78 4.72
C LYS A 24 6.66 8.62 3.73
N ARG A 25 7.58 7.70 4.01
CA ARG A 25 7.99 6.62 3.11
C ARG A 25 7.03 5.43 3.12
N ASP A 26 5.78 5.70 2.76
CA ASP A 26 4.74 4.67 2.64
C ASP A 26 5.06 3.64 1.55
N ASP A 27 5.94 3.95 0.61
CA ASP A 27 6.49 3.00 -0.35
C ASP A 27 7.29 1.85 0.31
N LEU A 28 7.88 2.09 1.48
CA LEU A 28 8.73 1.10 2.16
C LEU A 28 7.97 0.12 3.06
N ILE A 29 6.64 0.23 3.19
CA ILE A 29 5.90 -0.68 4.09
C ILE A 29 5.88 -2.12 3.58
N HIS A 30 6.06 -2.33 2.27
CA HIS A 30 6.09 -3.64 1.63
C HIS A 30 6.73 -3.59 0.24
N ALA A 31 7.52 -4.61 -0.13
CA ALA A 31 8.23 -4.67 -1.40
C ALA A 31 7.34 -4.53 -2.66
N HIS A 32 6.12 -5.05 -2.61
CA HIS A 32 5.19 -5.06 -3.76
C HIS A 32 3.86 -4.34 -3.49
N ILE A 33 3.57 -3.96 -2.23
CA ILE A 33 2.27 -3.35 -1.89
C ILE A 33 2.56 -1.91 -1.52
N SER A 34 2.43 -1.02 -2.50
CA SER A 34 2.60 0.41 -2.27
C SER A 34 1.70 0.88 -1.13
N GLY A 35 2.22 1.71 -0.22
CA GLY A 35 1.50 2.03 1.01
C GLY A 35 0.19 2.76 0.80
N ASN A 36 0.08 3.62 -0.23
CA ASN A 36 -1.20 4.26 -0.52
C ASN A 36 -2.29 3.26 -0.96
N LYS A 37 -1.91 2.14 -1.59
CA LYS A 37 -2.84 1.07 -1.98
C LYS A 37 -3.16 0.18 -0.79
N TRP A 38 -2.18 -0.18 0.04
CA TRP A 38 -2.44 -0.90 1.29
C TRP A 38 -3.44 -0.16 2.18
N ARG A 39 -3.25 1.16 2.38
CA ARG A 39 -4.14 1.98 3.22
C ARG A 39 -5.58 1.97 2.77
N LYS A 40 -5.81 1.84 1.45
CA LYS A 40 -7.16 1.69 0.86
C LYS A 40 -7.65 0.24 0.95
N LEU A 41 -6.80 -0.73 0.63
CA LEU A 41 -7.17 -2.14 0.54
C LEU A 41 -7.47 -2.79 1.89
N LYS A 42 -6.79 -2.40 2.98
CA LYS A 42 -6.87 -3.12 4.27
C LYS A 42 -8.32 -3.32 4.76
N TYR A 43 -9.18 -2.32 4.59
CA TYR A 43 -10.58 -2.39 5.01
C TYR A 43 -11.39 -3.33 4.12
N ASN A 44 -11.15 -3.32 2.81
CA ASN A 44 -11.80 -4.28 1.90
C ASN A 44 -11.39 -5.72 2.19
N ILE A 45 -10.12 -5.94 2.59
CA ILE A 45 -9.65 -7.27 3.01
C ILE A 45 -10.30 -7.69 4.33
N GLU A 46 -10.38 -6.80 5.31
CA GLU A 46 -11.11 -7.05 6.57
C GLU A 46 -12.57 -7.43 6.29
N THR A 47 -13.26 -6.66 5.43
CA THR A 47 -14.64 -6.97 5.03
C THR A 47 -14.75 -8.31 4.29
N TYR A 48 -13.82 -8.62 3.37
CA TYR A 48 -13.78 -9.92 2.68
C TYR A 48 -13.72 -11.08 3.68
N GLN A 49 -12.86 -10.97 4.69
CA GLN A 49 -12.68 -11.99 5.73
C GLN A 49 -13.92 -12.14 6.62
N GLN A 50 -14.59 -11.03 6.94
CA GLN A 50 -15.80 -11.03 7.76
C GLN A 50 -17.02 -11.62 7.03
N GLN A 51 -17.10 -11.43 5.70
CA GLN A 51 -18.27 -11.82 4.91
C GLN A 51 -18.15 -13.19 4.22
N ASN A 52 -17.13 -14.00 4.55
CA ASN A 52 -16.87 -15.31 3.94
C ASN A 52 -16.95 -15.31 2.40
N LYS A 53 -16.41 -14.26 1.78
CA LYS A 53 -16.34 -14.17 0.31
C LYS A 53 -15.33 -15.19 -0.22
N GLN A 54 -15.53 -15.63 -1.46
CA GLN A 54 -14.70 -16.66 -2.09
C GLN A 54 -13.60 -16.11 -3.00
N ILE A 55 -13.83 -14.93 -3.59
CA ILE A 55 -12.91 -14.31 -4.55
C ILE A 55 -12.89 -12.80 -4.36
N LEU A 56 -11.73 -12.18 -4.59
CA LEU A 56 -11.57 -10.74 -4.59
C LEU A 56 -11.31 -10.24 -6.01
N VAL A 57 -12.17 -9.35 -6.50
CA VAL A 57 -12.07 -8.77 -7.85
C VAL A 57 -11.68 -7.29 -7.76
N THR A 58 -10.79 -6.86 -8.63
CA THR A 58 -10.45 -5.43 -8.82
C THR A 58 -10.27 -5.14 -10.30
N VAL A 59 -10.39 -3.87 -10.69
CA VAL A 59 -10.30 -3.43 -12.09
C VAL A 59 -9.44 -2.17 -12.21
N GLY A 60 -8.92 -1.92 -13.41
CA GLY A 60 -8.07 -0.77 -13.71
C GLY A 60 -7.44 -0.87 -15.10
N GLY A 61 -6.69 0.16 -15.49
CA GLY A 61 -5.97 0.17 -16.77
C GLY A 61 -4.70 -0.69 -16.77
N ALA A 62 -4.05 -0.79 -17.94
CA ALA A 62 -2.90 -1.67 -18.19
C ALA A 62 -1.71 -1.51 -17.22
N PHE A 63 -1.51 -0.32 -16.65
CA PHE A 63 -0.42 -0.01 -15.72
C PHE A 63 -0.90 0.29 -14.29
N SER A 64 -2.00 -0.34 -13.88
CA SER A 64 -2.62 -0.08 -12.58
C SER A 64 -1.78 -0.63 -11.42
N ASN A 65 -1.16 0.29 -10.67
CA ASN A 65 -0.53 0.01 -9.38
C ASN A 65 -1.51 -0.63 -8.38
N HIS A 66 -2.83 -0.40 -8.54
CA HIS A 66 -3.82 -1.00 -7.65
C HIS A 66 -4.03 -2.48 -7.95
N ILE A 67 -4.11 -2.88 -9.24
CA ILE A 67 -4.22 -4.29 -9.62
C ILE A 67 -3.01 -5.07 -9.09
N MET A 68 -1.80 -4.56 -9.32
CA MET A 68 -0.58 -5.18 -8.83
C MET A 68 -0.58 -5.31 -7.30
N ALA A 69 -0.93 -4.25 -6.58
CA ALA A 69 -0.98 -4.27 -5.11
C ALA A 69 -2.04 -5.26 -4.59
N THR A 70 -3.20 -5.33 -5.23
CA THR A 70 -4.27 -6.27 -4.89
C THR A 70 -3.82 -7.71 -5.09
N ALA A 71 -3.26 -8.05 -6.25
CA ALA A 71 -2.72 -9.39 -6.53
C ALA A 71 -1.64 -9.79 -5.52
N ALA A 72 -0.74 -8.86 -5.15
CA ALA A 72 0.28 -9.09 -4.13
C ALA A 72 -0.33 -9.37 -2.74
N VAL A 73 -1.38 -8.63 -2.35
CA VAL A 73 -2.12 -8.87 -1.10
C VAL A 73 -2.79 -10.24 -1.13
N CYS A 74 -3.46 -10.59 -2.22
CA CYS A 74 -4.14 -11.86 -2.39
C CYS A 74 -3.18 -13.04 -2.32
N LYS A 75 -2.02 -12.96 -2.98
CA LYS A 75 -0.94 -13.93 -2.82
C LYS A 75 -0.46 -14.04 -1.37
N TRP A 76 -0.22 -12.91 -0.70
CA TRP A 76 0.25 -12.90 0.69
C TRP A 76 -0.76 -13.50 1.68
N LYS A 77 -2.04 -13.18 1.52
CA LYS A 77 -3.14 -13.60 2.40
C LYS A 77 -3.80 -14.92 1.98
N LYS A 78 -3.34 -15.54 0.88
CA LYS A 78 -3.92 -16.73 0.27
C LYS A 78 -5.41 -16.55 -0.07
N ILE A 79 -5.76 -15.37 -0.57
CA ILE A 79 -7.11 -15.04 -1.04
C ILE A 79 -7.16 -15.30 -2.55
N PRO A 80 -8.14 -16.03 -3.09
CA PRO A 80 -8.36 -16.12 -4.52
C PRO A 80 -8.69 -14.74 -5.12
N CYS A 81 -8.05 -14.39 -6.24
CA CYS A 81 -8.28 -13.12 -6.95
C CYS A 81 -8.15 -13.28 -8.47
#